data_AF-A0A4R6MG65-F1
#
_entry.id   AF-A0A4R6MG65-F1
#
_cell.length_a   1.000
_cell.length_b   1.000
_cell.length_c   1.000
_cell.angle_alpha   90.00
_cell.angle_beta   90.00
_cell.angle_gamma   90.00
#
_symmetry.space_group_name_H-M   'P 1'
#
loop_
_entity.id
_entity.type
_entity.pdbx_description
1 polymer ?
#
loop_
_entity_poly.entity_id
_entity_poly.type
_entity_poly.pdbx_seq_one_letter_code
_entity_poly.pdbx_strand_id
1 'polypeptide(L)'
;MATELELKLMVQPEHQTKVCLFLDEFCSDGAENQHFRRPTLSLMNAYYDTPEATLLNAGIALRIRAVDGRFIQTVKTRGSSRVGMHERGEWEWDVPTDSLDLSLLKEVPLPEELKDLSWSKDIVEVFRTDFERQIWDIQYNGTEIEVACDNGDVTSPYGRDQISEVELELKTGNGEDLYSFALVLCDKLPLQVNLVSKAQKGARLKNRKIEFPDTPSANSTNLEFAVYWYETWITYWEAMFYLQDEILIQPVRNSMLQLKKCLSDELHNELDELDRSLSDAMNADNDNVLEALAKVEHTGKVMLHIGLWLNQQIQF
;
A
#
# COMPACT_ATOMS: atom_id res chain seq x y z
N MET A 1 19.48 0.79 -11.46
CA MET A 1 18.78 0.28 -10.25
C MET A 1 17.77 1.34 -9.89
N ALA A 2 16.48 1.05 -10.05
CA ALA A 2 15.44 1.95 -9.58
C ALA A 2 15.03 1.45 -8.19
N THR A 3 15.34 2.25 -7.17
CA THR A 3 14.67 2.10 -5.88
C THR A 3 13.36 2.84 -6.02
N GLU A 4 12.24 2.13 -5.89
CA GLU A 4 10.90 2.71 -5.88
C GLU A 4 10.55 3.07 -4.43
N LEU A 5 10.16 4.32 -4.17
CA LEU A 5 9.59 4.76 -2.89
C LEU A 5 8.14 5.19 -3.12
N GLU A 6 7.20 4.48 -2.50
CA GLU A 6 5.76 4.77 -2.63
C GLU A 6 5.04 4.87 -1.29
N LEU A 7 4.05 5.75 -1.20
CA LEU A 7 3.02 5.77 -0.17
C LEU A 7 1.71 5.26 -0.78
N LYS A 8 1.09 4.26 -0.15
CA LYS A 8 -0.18 3.69 -0.62
C LYS A 8 -1.31 4.07 0.33
N LEU A 9 -2.43 4.48 -0.26
CA LEU A 9 -3.66 4.83 0.45
C LEU A 9 -4.79 3.95 -0.05
N MET A 10 -5.55 3.34 0.87
CA MET A 10 -6.83 2.73 0.53
C MET A 10 -7.94 3.78 0.50
N VAL A 11 -8.94 3.52 -0.32
CA VAL A 11 -10.14 4.34 -0.43
C VAL A 11 -11.33 3.44 -0.72
N GLN A 12 -12.46 3.73 -0.10
CA GLN A 12 -13.67 2.95 -0.34
C GLN A 12 -14.13 3.13 -1.79
N PRO A 13 -14.61 2.07 -2.47
CA PRO A 13 -14.92 2.11 -3.91
C PRO A 13 -15.88 3.22 -4.33
N GLU A 14 -16.85 3.57 -3.47
CA GLU A 14 -17.81 4.67 -3.70
C GLU A 14 -17.16 6.06 -3.75
N HIS A 15 -15.92 6.19 -3.28
CA HIS A 15 -15.16 7.43 -3.28
C HIS A 15 -14.14 7.52 -4.41
N GLN A 16 -13.84 6.41 -5.11
CA GLN A 16 -12.81 6.36 -6.16
C GLN A 16 -13.01 7.43 -7.23
N THR A 17 -14.25 7.60 -7.73
CA THR A 17 -14.55 8.63 -8.73
C THR A 17 -14.30 10.05 -8.21
N LYS A 18 -14.59 10.31 -6.94
CA LYS A 18 -14.36 11.63 -6.33
C LYS A 18 -12.87 11.94 -6.22
N VAL A 19 -12.04 10.94 -5.92
CA VAL A 19 -10.58 11.09 -5.91
C VAL A 19 -10.07 11.50 -7.28
N CYS A 20 -10.47 10.78 -8.34
CA CYS A 20 -10.02 11.09 -9.70
C CYS A 20 -10.45 12.50 -10.15
N LEU A 21 -11.70 12.90 -9.85
CA LEU A 21 -12.19 14.25 -10.16
C LEU A 21 -11.39 15.33 -9.42
N PHE A 22 -11.09 15.10 -8.14
CA PHE A 22 -10.27 16.03 -7.37
C PHE A 22 -8.86 16.19 -7.97
N LEU A 23 -8.23 15.09 -8.40
CA LEU A 23 -6.91 15.15 -9.03
C LEU A 23 -6.95 15.84 -10.41
N ASP A 24 -8.04 15.67 -11.16
CA ASP A 24 -8.27 16.40 -12.41
C ASP A 24 -8.38 17.92 -12.19
N GLU A 25 -9.13 18.33 -11.17
CA GLU A 25 -9.24 19.74 -10.76
C GLU A 25 -7.88 20.26 -10.28
N PHE A 26 -7.18 19.51 -9.42
CA PHE A 26 -5.86 19.88 -8.91
C PHE A 26 -4.85 20.13 -10.04
N CYS A 27 -4.81 19.27 -11.07
CA CYS A 27 -3.96 19.46 -12.23
C CYS A 27 -4.36 20.65 -13.10
N SER A 28 -5.64 21.02 -13.11
CA SER A 28 -6.17 22.12 -13.92
C SER A 28 -5.93 23.49 -13.29
N ASP A 29 -5.90 23.56 -11.95
CA ASP A 29 -5.71 24.79 -11.17
C ASP A 29 -4.25 25.22 -11.02
N GLY A 30 -3.30 24.33 -11.34
CA GLY A 30 -1.87 24.62 -11.29
C GLY A 30 -1.37 25.56 -12.40
N ALA A 31 -0.19 26.14 -12.22
CA ALA A 31 0.44 26.93 -13.28
C ALA A 31 0.71 26.06 -14.52
N GLU A 32 0.55 26.63 -15.73
CA GLU A 32 0.77 25.91 -16.99
C GLU A 32 2.11 25.13 -16.98
N ASN A 33 2.03 23.83 -17.21
CA ASN A 33 3.14 22.86 -17.29
C ASN A 33 3.72 22.29 -15.97
N GLN A 34 3.05 22.44 -14.82
CA GLN A 34 3.52 21.81 -13.56
C GLN A 34 2.90 20.45 -13.25
N HIS A 35 1.72 20.17 -13.82
CA HIS A 35 0.98 18.94 -13.57
C HIS A 35 0.40 18.39 -14.88
N PHE A 36 0.30 17.07 -15.00
CA PHE A 36 -0.23 16.46 -16.22
C PHE A 36 -1.00 15.16 -15.95
N ARG A 37 -2.19 15.03 -16.54
CA ARG A 37 -2.98 13.78 -16.57
C ARG A 37 -2.47 12.90 -17.71
N ARG A 38 -1.98 11.70 -17.42
CA ARG A 38 -1.63 10.70 -18.45
C ARG A 38 -2.86 9.88 -18.88
N PRO A 39 -2.82 9.22 -20.05
CA PRO A 39 -3.87 8.28 -20.46
C PRO A 39 -4.10 7.17 -19.42
N THR A 40 -5.36 6.79 -19.23
CA THR A 40 -5.73 5.62 -18.42
C THR A 40 -5.17 4.34 -19.05
N LEU A 41 -4.62 3.47 -18.21
CA LEU A 41 -4.09 2.17 -18.62
C LEU A 41 -5.00 1.05 -18.13
N SER A 42 -5.18 0.01 -18.95
CA SER A 42 -5.74 -1.27 -18.52
C SER A 42 -4.59 -2.23 -18.26
N LEU A 43 -4.42 -2.64 -17.01
CA LEU A 43 -3.29 -3.46 -16.56
C LEU A 43 -3.78 -4.86 -16.19
N MET A 44 -3.33 -5.86 -16.94
CA MET A 44 -3.59 -7.27 -16.67
C MET A 44 -2.29 -7.90 -16.20
N ASN A 45 -2.26 -8.48 -15.00
CA ASN A 45 -1.03 -9.01 -14.42
C ASN A 45 -1.24 -10.45 -13.98
N ALA A 46 -0.34 -11.35 -14.38
CA ALA A 46 -0.26 -12.71 -13.87
C ALA A 46 0.93 -12.80 -12.91
N TYR A 47 0.68 -13.26 -11.69
CA TYR A 47 1.71 -13.46 -10.67
C TYR A 47 2.09 -14.93 -10.57
N TYR A 48 3.39 -15.18 -10.39
CA TYR A 48 3.95 -16.52 -10.39
C TYR A 48 4.72 -16.80 -9.11
N ASP A 49 4.51 -17.99 -8.56
CA ASP A 49 5.21 -18.50 -7.39
C ASP A 49 5.13 -20.04 -7.39
N THR A 50 5.77 -20.70 -6.43
CA THR A 50 5.55 -22.11 -6.14
C THR A 50 4.24 -22.31 -5.36
N PRO A 51 3.66 -23.52 -5.33
CA PRO A 51 2.50 -23.82 -4.48
C PRO A 51 2.73 -23.50 -2.99
N GLU A 52 3.98 -23.55 -2.53
CA GLU A 52 4.43 -23.26 -1.16
C GLU A 52 4.77 -21.78 -0.93
N ALA A 53 4.56 -20.91 -1.92
CA ALA A 53 4.85 -19.47 -1.87
C ALA A 53 6.33 -19.16 -1.57
N THR A 54 7.25 -19.90 -2.18
CA THR A 54 8.70 -19.79 -1.96
C THR A 54 9.21 -18.39 -2.27
N LEU A 55 8.77 -17.76 -3.36
CA LEU A 55 9.19 -16.42 -3.73
C LEU A 55 8.65 -15.39 -2.75
N LEU A 56 7.35 -15.41 -2.47
CA LEU A 56 6.72 -14.46 -1.54
C LEU A 56 7.35 -14.53 -0.15
N ASN A 57 7.59 -15.73 0.37
CA ASN A 57 8.21 -15.94 1.69
C ASN A 57 9.65 -15.41 1.74
N ALA A 58 10.36 -15.42 0.60
CA ALA A 58 11.68 -14.80 0.44
C ALA A 58 11.61 -13.31 0.07
N GLY A 59 10.41 -12.72 0.09
CA GLY A 59 10.20 -11.31 -0.25
C GLY A 59 10.34 -11.01 -1.74
N ILE A 60 10.05 -11.94 -2.64
CA ILE A 60 10.07 -11.74 -4.09
C ILE A 60 8.65 -11.80 -4.64
N ALA A 61 8.29 -10.82 -5.45
CA ALA A 61 7.10 -10.87 -6.29
C ALA A 61 7.52 -10.90 -7.77
N LEU A 62 7.16 -11.97 -8.47
CA LEU A 62 7.42 -12.15 -9.90
C LEU A 62 6.09 -12.09 -10.66
N ARG A 63 6.02 -11.25 -11.69
CA ARG A 63 4.83 -11.13 -12.54
C ARG A 63 5.16 -10.94 -14.01
N ILE A 64 4.18 -11.27 -14.85
CA ILE A 64 4.05 -10.77 -16.22
C ILE A 64 2.88 -9.79 -16.24
N ARG A 65 3.09 -8.60 -16.80
CA ARG A 65 2.07 -7.60 -17.06
C ARG A 65 1.83 -7.48 -18.55
N ALA A 66 0.57 -7.55 -18.97
CA ALA A 66 0.13 -7.14 -20.29
C ALA A 66 -0.45 -5.72 -20.23
N VAL A 67 0.06 -4.83 -21.09
CA VAL A 67 -0.39 -3.44 -21.22
C VAL A 67 -0.09 -2.94 -22.63
N ASP A 68 -1.06 -2.29 -23.28
CA ASP A 68 -0.90 -1.68 -24.61
C ASP A 68 -0.25 -2.59 -25.66
N GLY A 69 -0.62 -3.87 -25.67
CA GLY A 69 -0.09 -4.87 -26.60
C GLY A 69 1.36 -5.30 -26.34
N ARG A 70 1.92 -4.94 -25.19
CA ARG A 70 3.25 -5.34 -24.72
C ARG A 70 3.15 -6.25 -23.51
N PHE A 71 4.20 -7.05 -23.29
CA PHE A 71 4.39 -7.84 -22.09
C PHE A 71 5.64 -7.39 -21.34
N ILE A 72 5.51 -7.18 -20.04
CA ILE A 72 6.58 -6.72 -19.17
C ILE A 72 6.74 -7.74 -18.04
N GLN A 73 7.92 -8.34 -17.92
CA GLN A 73 8.28 -9.13 -16.74
C GLN A 73 8.79 -8.19 -15.66
N THR A 74 8.22 -8.29 -14.46
CA THR A 74 8.65 -7.51 -13.31
C THR A 74 9.08 -8.43 -12.16
N VAL A 75 10.21 -8.11 -11.55
CA VAL A 75 10.57 -8.62 -10.22
C VAL A 75 10.60 -7.44 -9.25
N LYS A 76 9.83 -7.56 -8.15
CA LYS A 76 9.96 -6.68 -7.00
C LYS A 76 10.55 -7.46 -5.83
N THR A 77 11.55 -6.90 -5.17
CA THR A 77 12.07 -7.45 -3.92
C THR A 77 11.41 -6.78 -2.72
N ARG A 78 11.44 -7.41 -1.55
CA ARG A 78 11.16 -6.77 -0.28
C ARG A 78 12.36 -5.88 0.00
N GLY A 79 12.16 -4.56 -0.02
CA GLY A 79 13.17 -3.64 0.49
C GLY A 79 12.87 -3.25 1.94
N SER A 80 13.49 -2.16 2.40
CA SER A 80 13.19 -1.59 3.70
C SER A 80 11.80 -0.95 3.69
N SER A 81 10.98 -1.19 4.71
CA SER A 81 9.90 -0.25 4.99
C SER A 81 10.52 1.04 5.51
N ARG A 82 10.19 2.17 4.87
CA ARG A 82 10.11 3.43 5.60
C ARG A 82 8.71 3.48 6.17
N VAL A 83 8.53 4.01 7.36
CA VAL A 83 7.26 3.91 8.08
C VAL A 83 6.09 4.29 7.17
N GLY A 84 5.18 3.36 6.90
CA GLY A 84 4.02 3.59 6.02
C GLY A 84 4.31 3.69 4.50
N MET A 85 5.57 3.60 4.08
CA MET A 85 6.02 3.63 2.68
C MET A 85 6.71 2.32 2.29
N HIS A 86 6.60 1.96 1.02
CA HIS A 86 7.36 0.84 0.46
C HIS A 86 8.59 1.39 -0.25
N GLU A 87 9.78 1.05 0.26
CA GLU A 87 11.04 1.24 -0.47
C GLU A 87 11.52 -0.13 -0.95
N ARG A 88 11.68 -0.34 -2.25
CA ARG A 88 12.03 -1.66 -2.80
C ARG A 88 12.81 -1.59 -4.11
N GLY A 89 13.54 -2.67 -4.38
CA GLY A 89 14.13 -2.89 -5.69
C GLY A 89 13.08 -3.37 -6.68
N GLU A 90 13.08 -2.77 -7.87
CA GLU A 90 12.24 -3.20 -8.99
C GLU A 90 13.09 -3.34 -10.26
N TRP A 91 12.86 -4.44 -10.96
CA TRP A 91 13.46 -4.73 -12.26
C TRP A 91 12.36 -5.08 -13.25
N GLU A 92 12.36 -4.39 -14.39
CA GLU A 92 11.39 -4.58 -15.46
C GLU A 92 12.10 -4.86 -16.78
N TRP A 93 11.57 -5.82 -17.53
CA TRP A 93 12.05 -6.16 -18.87
C TRP A 93 10.87 -6.34 -19.82
N ASP A 94 10.92 -5.70 -20.99
CA ASP A 94 10.03 -6.04 -22.09
C ASP A 94 10.33 -7.48 -22.56
N VAL A 95 9.29 -8.31 -22.61
CA VAL A 95 9.37 -9.70 -23.07
C VAL A 95 8.45 -9.91 -24.28
N PRO A 96 8.79 -10.81 -25.22
CA PRO A 96 8.05 -10.95 -26.47
C PRO A 96 6.69 -11.65 -26.32
N THR A 97 6.46 -12.35 -25.21
CA THR A 97 5.25 -13.14 -24.96
C THR A 97 4.81 -13.01 -23.50
N ASP A 98 3.65 -13.56 -23.17
CA ASP A 98 3.10 -13.64 -21.81
C ASP A 98 3.78 -14.69 -20.92
N SER A 99 4.98 -15.15 -21.29
CA SER A 99 5.70 -16.22 -20.62
C SER A 99 6.93 -15.68 -19.90
N LEU A 100 7.23 -16.25 -18.73
CA LEU A 100 8.41 -15.88 -17.96
C LEU A 100 9.70 -16.22 -18.70
N ASP A 101 10.64 -15.29 -18.72
CA ASP A 101 12.04 -15.52 -19.01
C ASP A 101 12.84 -15.47 -17.70
N LEU A 102 13.00 -16.65 -17.08
CA LEU A 102 13.72 -16.79 -15.82
C LEU A 102 15.23 -16.51 -15.96
N SER A 103 15.77 -16.46 -17.17
CA SER A 103 17.19 -16.13 -17.37
C SER A 103 17.52 -14.68 -16.98
N LEU A 104 16.52 -13.80 -17.01
CA LEU A 104 16.61 -12.39 -16.60
C LEU A 104 16.82 -12.23 -15.08
N LEU A 105 16.45 -13.23 -14.27
CA LEU A 105 16.61 -13.19 -12.82
C LEU A 105 18.07 -13.12 -12.38
N LYS A 106 19.03 -13.38 -13.27
CA LYS A 106 20.48 -13.24 -12.99
C LYS A 106 20.89 -11.80 -12.70
N GLU A 107 20.10 -10.81 -13.13
CA GLU A 107 20.32 -9.39 -12.84
C GLU A 107 19.75 -8.96 -11.48
N VAL A 108 18.94 -9.81 -10.86
CA VAL A 108 18.28 -9.54 -9.58
C VAL A 108 19.17 -10.04 -8.43
N PRO A 109 19.39 -9.24 -7.37
CA PRO A 109 20.05 -9.68 -6.16
C PRO A 109 19.11 -10.58 -5.33
N LEU A 110 18.88 -11.81 -5.80
CA LEU A 110 18.05 -12.78 -5.12
C LEU A 110 18.67 -13.21 -3.76
N PRO A 111 17.84 -13.46 -2.73
CA PRO A 111 18.26 -14.13 -1.50
C PRO A 111 19.01 -15.44 -1.78
N GLU A 112 19.93 -15.83 -0.90
CA GLU A 112 20.80 -17.01 -1.09
C GLU A 112 20.00 -18.29 -1.40
N GLU A 113 18.89 -18.48 -0.72
CA GLU A 113 17.96 -19.61 -0.87
C GLU A 113 17.28 -19.69 -2.26
N LEU A 114 17.27 -18.60 -3.03
CA LEU A 114 16.67 -18.53 -4.36
C LEU A 114 17.70 -18.55 -5.50
N LYS A 115 19.00 -18.39 -5.21
CA LYS A 115 20.05 -18.21 -6.22
C LYS A 115 20.25 -19.41 -7.14
N ASP A 116 19.99 -20.62 -6.67
CA ASP A 116 20.16 -21.84 -7.47
C ASP A 116 19.01 -22.08 -8.47
N LEU A 117 17.94 -21.27 -8.40
CA LEU A 117 16.72 -21.36 -9.21
C LEU A 117 16.06 -22.75 -9.20
N SER A 118 16.35 -23.61 -8.22
CA SER A 118 15.81 -24.97 -8.14
C SER A 118 14.28 -25.02 -8.01
N TRP A 119 13.69 -23.95 -7.46
CA TRP A 119 12.26 -23.71 -7.34
C TRP A 119 11.55 -23.46 -8.68
N SER A 120 12.28 -23.07 -9.73
CA SER A 120 11.70 -22.69 -11.03
C SER A 120 10.91 -23.79 -11.72
N LYS A 121 11.23 -25.06 -11.45
CA LYS A 121 10.54 -26.23 -12.00
C LYS A 121 9.10 -26.38 -11.50
N ASP A 122 8.80 -25.80 -10.34
CA ASP A 122 7.51 -25.90 -9.66
C ASP A 122 6.71 -24.58 -9.78
N ILE A 123 7.20 -23.62 -10.58
CA ILE A 123 6.57 -22.31 -10.71
C ILE A 123 5.24 -22.42 -11.47
N VAL A 124 4.22 -21.77 -10.94
CA VAL A 124 2.87 -21.72 -11.53
C VAL A 124 2.29 -20.32 -11.40
N GLU A 125 1.31 -20.01 -12.24
CA GLU A 125 0.47 -18.83 -12.02
C GLU A 125 -0.36 -19.05 -10.74
N VAL A 126 -0.25 -18.12 -9.79
CA VAL A 126 -0.90 -18.24 -8.47
C VAL A 126 -2.12 -17.34 -8.30
N PHE A 127 -2.12 -16.17 -8.91
CA PHE A 127 -3.24 -15.23 -8.95
C PHE A 127 -3.04 -14.19 -10.07
N ARG A 128 -4.09 -13.45 -10.38
CA ARG A 128 -4.07 -12.31 -11.31
C ARG A 128 -4.49 -11.03 -10.63
N THR A 129 -4.05 -9.91 -11.18
CA THR A 129 -4.57 -8.58 -10.84
C THR A 129 -4.94 -7.84 -12.12
N ASP A 130 -6.23 -7.55 -12.29
CA ASP A 130 -6.79 -6.89 -13.46
C ASP A 130 -7.45 -5.59 -13.00
N PHE A 131 -6.91 -4.44 -13.43
CA PHE A 131 -7.38 -3.13 -12.96
C PHE A 131 -7.13 -2.02 -13.98
N GLU A 132 -7.93 -0.96 -13.86
CA GLU A 132 -7.68 0.31 -14.53
C GLU A 132 -6.79 1.19 -13.65
N ARG A 133 -5.76 1.78 -14.25
CA ARG A 133 -4.85 2.73 -13.61
C ARG A 133 -5.00 4.10 -14.28
N GLN A 134 -5.41 5.09 -13.50
CA GLN A 134 -5.40 6.50 -13.90
C GLN A 134 -4.20 7.18 -13.27
N ILE A 135 -3.50 8.06 -14.00
CA ILE A 135 -2.18 8.57 -13.58
C ILE A 135 -2.12 10.09 -13.74
N TRP A 136 -1.53 10.75 -12.73
CA TRP A 136 -1.23 12.17 -12.71
C TRP A 136 0.23 12.39 -12.31
N ASP A 137 0.95 13.19 -13.08
CA ASP A 137 2.27 13.72 -12.70
C ASP A 137 2.08 15.02 -11.94
N ILE A 138 2.57 15.08 -10.71
CA ILE A 138 2.37 16.21 -9.79
C ILE A 138 3.71 16.78 -9.33
N GLN A 139 3.89 18.09 -9.51
CA GLN A 139 4.97 18.83 -8.84
C GLN A 139 4.48 19.41 -7.51
N TYR A 140 5.08 19.01 -6.39
CA TYR A 140 4.72 19.51 -5.07
C TYR A 140 5.98 19.82 -4.26
N ASN A 141 6.13 21.04 -3.75
CA ASN A 141 7.32 21.49 -2.98
C ASN A 141 8.68 21.23 -3.67
N GLY A 142 8.73 21.18 -5.01
CA GLY A 142 9.95 20.82 -5.75
C GLY A 142 10.23 19.31 -5.84
N THR A 143 9.31 18.48 -5.37
CA THR A 143 9.26 17.03 -5.52
C THR A 143 8.36 16.65 -6.69
N GLU A 144 8.78 15.68 -7.51
CA GLU A 144 7.99 15.07 -8.59
C GLU A 144 7.34 13.79 -8.09
N ILE A 145 6.02 13.74 -8.11
CA ILE A 145 5.20 12.64 -7.59
C ILE A 145 4.34 12.08 -8.72
N GLU A 146 4.42 10.78 -8.98
CA GLU A 146 3.41 10.08 -9.79
C GLU A 146 2.28 9.63 -8.86
N VAL A 147 1.07 10.13 -9.11
CA VAL A 147 -0.13 9.71 -8.40
C VAL A 147 -0.89 8.75 -9.30
N ALA A 148 -1.18 7.55 -8.80
CA ALA A 148 -1.94 6.54 -9.52
C ALA A 148 -3.20 6.15 -8.75
N CYS A 149 -4.37 6.19 -9.40
CA CYS A 149 -5.60 5.60 -8.86
C CYS A 149 -5.86 4.26 -9.54
N ASP A 150 -5.87 3.20 -8.75
CA ASP A 150 -6.09 1.83 -9.21
C ASP A 150 -7.45 1.32 -8.78
N ASN A 151 -8.23 0.82 -9.73
CA ASN A 151 -9.54 0.23 -9.49
C ASN A 151 -9.72 -1.08 -10.28
N GLY A 152 -10.00 -2.18 -9.57
CA GLY A 152 -10.17 -3.49 -10.18
C GLY A 152 -10.17 -4.63 -9.17
N ASP A 153 -9.65 -5.78 -9.56
CA ASP A 153 -9.73 -7.00 -8.77
C ASP A 153 -8.40 -7.76 -8.73
N VAL A 154 -8.14 -8.37 -7.57
CA VAL A 154 -7.25 -9.52 -7.44
C VAL A 154 -8.09 -10.79 -7.52
N THR A 155 -7.69 -11.75 -8.35
CA THR A 155 -8.44 -13.00 -8.57
C THR A 155 -7.54 -14.23 -8.49
N SER A 156 -8.05 -15.30 -7.89
CA SER A 156 -7.39 -16.61 -7.86
C SER A 156 -8.45 -17.74 -7.88
N PRO A 157 -8.05 -19.01 -8.02
CA PRO A 157 -8.98 -20.14 -7.86
C PRO A 157 -9.67 -20.20 -6.48
N TYR A 158 -9.17 -19.46 -5.48
CA TYR A 158 -9.67 -19.48 -4.11
C TYR A 158 -10.61 -18.31 -3.78
N GLY A 159 -10.73 -17.32 -4.66
CA GLY A 159 -11.61 -16.18 -4.45
C GLY A 159 -11.16 -14.91 -5.15
N ARG A 160 -11.68 -13.79 -4.66
CA ARG A 160 -11.47 -12.45 -5.18
C ARG A 160 -11.29 -11.47 -4.04
N ASP A 161 -10.51 -10.43 -4.27
CA ASP A 161 -10.31 -9.29 -3.39
C ASP A 161 -10.25 -8.01 -4.23
N GLN A 162 -10.77 -6.90 -3.71
CA GLN A 162 -10.91 -5.67 -4.47
C GLN A 162 -9.63 -4.82 -4.42
N ILE A 163 -9.31 -4.18 -5.54
CA ILE A 163 -8.31 -3.13 -5.66
C ILE A 163 -9.07 -1.79 -5.75
N SER A 164 -8.85 -0.94 -4.77
CA SER A 164 -9.39 0.43 -4.69
C SER A 164 -8.41 1.26 -3.87
N GLU A 165 -7.41 1.80 -4.56
CA GLU A 165 -6.26 2.44 -3.92
C GLU A 165 -5.72 3.63 -4.71
N VAL A 166 -5.02 4.50 -3.99
CA VAL A 166 -4.25 5.64 -4.50
C VAL A 166 -2.79 5.41 -4.11
N GLU A 167 -1.91 5.34 -5.09
CA GLU A 167 -0.46 5.22 -4.90
C GLU A 167 0.20 6.56 -5.21
N LEU A 168 1.10 7.02 -4.35
CA LEU A 168 1.96 8.18 -4.56
C LEU A 168 3.40 7.67 -4.64
N GLU A 169 3.98 7.69 -5.83
CA GLU A 169 5.35 7.25 -6.09
C GLU A 169 6.29 8.45 -6.22
N LEU A 170 7.39 8.45 -5.47
CA LEU A 170 8.43 9.45 -5.59
C LEU A 170 9.22 9.23 -6.89
N LYS A 171 9.22 10.21 -7.80
CA LYS A 171 10.08 10.18 -8.99
C LYS A 171 11.41 10.87 -8.70
N THR A 172 11.35 12.09 -8.16
CA THR A 172 12.52 12.86 -7.73
C THR A 172 12.13 13.80 -6.58
N GLY A 173 13.08 14.15 -5.69
CA GLY A 173 12.84 15.10 -4.59
C GLY A 173 12.86 14.46 -3.21
N ASN A 174 12.01 14.96 -2.30
CA ASN A 174 11.96 14.55 -0.89
C ASN A 174 10.80 13.56 -0.64
N GLY A 175 11.09 12.39 -0.06
CA GLY A 175 10.08 11.40 0.28
C GLY A 175 9.04 11.87 1.31
N GLU A 176 9.37 12.83 2.19
CA GLU A 176 8.40 13.40 3.13
C GLU A 176 7.29 14.20 2.43
N ASP A 177 7.52 14.67 1.21
CA ASP A 177 6.50 15.36 0.43
C ASP A 177 5.38 14.40 -0.04
N LEU A 178 5.61 13.07 -0.06
CA LEU A 178 4.54 12.10 -0.30
C LEU A 178 3.48 12.17 0.80
N TYR A 179 3.91 12.22 2.07
CA TYR A 179 3.02 12.39 3.22
C TYR A 179 2.34 13.76 3.20
N SER A 180 3.12 14.81 2.96
CA SER A 180 2.59 16.17 2.94
C SER A 180 1.54 16.36 1.84
N PHE A 181 1.76 15.79 0.65
CA PHE A 181 0.79 15.80 -0.43
C PHE A 181 -0.42 14.91 -0.11
N ALA A 182 -0.22 13.72 0.48
CA ALA A 182 -1.32 12.88 0.92
C ALA A 182 -2.24 13.58 1.95
N LEU A 183 -1.70 14.43 2.83
CA LEU A 183 -2.50 15.25 3.75
C LEU A 183 -3.40 16.24 3.01
N VAL A 184 -2.91 16.86 1.93
CA VAL A 184 -3.74 17.72 1.05
C VAL A 184 -4.90 16.94 0.45
N LEU A 185 -4.67 15.69 0.02
CA LEU A 185 -5.74 14.82 -0.48
C LEU A 185 -6.74 14.48 0.64
N CYS A 186 -6.25 14.08 1.81
CA CYS A 186 -7.06 13.71 2.97
C CYS A 186 -7.90 14.87 3.52
N ASP A 187 -7.55 16.12 3.24
CA ASP A 187 -8.38 17.27 3.58
C ASP A 187 -9.72 17.31 2.86
N LYS A 188 -9.84 16.60 1.74
CA LYS A 188 -11.04 16.59 0.88
C LYS A 188 -11.60 15.19 0.66
N LEU A 189 -10.82 14.16 0.94
CA LEU A 189 -11.10 12.78 0.54
C LEU A 189 -10.85 11.82 1.72
N PRO A 190 -11.68 10.78 1.91
CA PRO A 190 -11.52 9.81 2.99
C PRO A 190 -10.49 8.72 2.60
N LEU A 191 -9.24 9.13 2.41
CA LEU A 191 -8.13 8.21 2.11
C LEU A 191 -7.51 7.73 3.42
N GLN A 192 -7.01 6.50 3.47
CA GLN A 192 -6.39 5.92 4.66
C GLN A 192 -5.09 5.22 4.28
N VAL A 193 -4.03 5.31 5.09
CA VAL A 193 -2.75 4.65 4.78
C VAL A 193 -2.97 3.13 4.69
N ASN A 194 -2.37 2.49 3.68
CA ASN A 194 -2.46 1.06 3.47
C ASN A 194 -1.07 0.45 3.20
N LEU A 195 -0.78 -0.66 3.87
CA LEU A 195 0.48 -1.40 3.77
C LEU A 195 0.34 -2.70 2.96
N VAL A 196 -0.88 -3.15 2.69
CA VAL A 196 -1.11 -4.44 2.04
C VAL A 196 -0.91 -4.29 0.54
N SER A 197 0.16 -4.89 0.01
CA SER A 197 0.45 -4.91 -1.42
C SER A 197 -0.54 -5.80 -2.19
N LYS A 198 -0.68 -5.55 -3.51
CA LYS A 198 -1.44 -6.41 -4.42
C LYS A 198 -0.96 -7.87 -4.40
N ALA A 199 0.34 -8.10 -4.17
CA ALA A 199 0.88 -9.46 -4.05
C ALA A 199 0.41 -10.15 -2.76
N GLN A 200 0.38 -9.43 -1.63
CA GLN A 200 -0.17 -9.94 -0.37
C GLN A 200 -1.69 -10.17 -0.46
N LYS A 201 -2.43 -9.30 -1.14
CA LYS A 201 -3.85 -9.51 -1.47
C LYS A 201 -4.06 -10.80 -2.26
N GLY A 202 -3.20 -11.11 -3.24
CA GLY A 202 -3.25 -12.37 -3.99
C GLY A 202 -2.97 -13.58 -3.11
N ALA A 203 -1.92 -13.51 -2.30
CA ALA A 203 -1.51 -14.61 -1.42
C ALA A 203 -2.56 -14.95 -0.34
N ARG A 204 -3.22 -13.93 0.24
CA ARG A 204 -4.23 -14.15 1.28
C ARG A 204 -5.47 -14.89 0.79
N LEU A 205 -5.80 -14.83 -0.51
CA LEU A 205 -6.94 -15.57 -1.07
C LEU A 205 -6.78 -17.08 -0.90
N LYS A 206 -5.56 -17.60 -1.08
CA LYS A 206 -5.24 -19.02 -0.88
C LYS A 206 -5.03 -19.35 0.59
N ASN A 207 -4.17 -18.58 1.25
CA ASN A 207 -3.63 -18.94 2.57
C ASN A 207 -4.54 -18.51 3.73
N ARG A 208 -5.50 -17.60 3.48
CA ARG A 208 -6.39 -17.00 4.49
C ARG A 208 -5.63 -16.40 5.67
N LYS A 209 -4.44 -15.85 5.39
CA LYS A 209 -3.53 -15.26 6.38
C LYS A 209 -3.35 -13.78 6.09
N ILE A 210 -3.41 -12.98 7.14
CA ILE A 210 -2.98 -11.58 7.14
C ILE A 210 -1.51 -11.55 7.56
N GLU A 211 -0.68 -10.84 6.80
CA GLU A 211 0.72 -10.62 7.12
C GLU A 211 0.85 -9.36 7.99
N PHE A 212 1.54 -9.48 9.11
CA PHE A 212 1.81 -8.41 10.05
C PHE A 212 3.29 -8.00 9.98
N PRO A 213 3.64 -6.77 10.40
CA PRO A 213 5.03 -6.38 10.57
C PRO A 213 5.77 -7.29 11.55
N ASP A 214 7.09 -7.38 11.39
CA ASP A 214 7.94 -8.18 12.27
C ASP A 214 7.91 -7.64 13.70
N THR A 215 7.69 -8.53 14.67
CA THR A 215 7.63 -8.15 16.08
C THR A 215 9.00 -7.67 16.58
N PRO A 216 9.10 -6.47 17.17
CA PRO A 216 10.34 -5.97 17.76
C PRO A 216 10.85 -6.89 18.88
N SER A 217 12.16 -6.90 19.07
CA SER A 217 12.77 -7.63 20.18
C SER A 217 12.53 -6.90 21.51
N ALA A 218 12.65 -7.60 22.64
CA ALA A 218 12.51 -6.97 23.96
C ALA A 218 13.53 -5.83 24.22
N ASN A 219 14.62 -5.77 23.47
CA ASN A 219 15.67 -4.75 23.58
C ASN A 219 15.55 -3.65 22.52
N SER A 220 14.50 -3.70 21.68
CA SER A 220 14.25 -2.69 20.67
C SER A 220 13.93 -1.34 21.30
N THR A 221 14.26 -0.28 20.58
CA THR A 221 14.02 1.11 20.95
C THR A 221 12.53 1.43 21.01
N ASN A 222 12.18 2.49 21.74
CA ASN A 222 10.80 2.98 21.79
C ASN A 222 10.27 3.37 20.39
N LEU A 223 11.15 3.83 19.50
CA LEU A 223 10.80 4.17 18.11
C LEU A 223 10.45 2.92 17.30
N GLU A 224 11.24 1.84 17.40
CA GLU A 224 10.91 0.57 16.73
C GLU A 224 9.56 0.00 17.20
N PHE A 225 9.26 0.10 18.50
CA PHE A 225 7.93 -0.26 19.01
C PHE A 225 6.82 0.65 18.46
N ALA A 226 7.06 1.96 18.34
CA ALA A 226 6.12 2.89 17.75
C ALA A 226 5.81 2.52 16.28
N VAL A 227 6.83 2.25 15.48
CA VAL A 227 6.67 1.81 14.08
C VAL A 227 5.86 0.52 14.01
N TYR A 228 6.22 -0.49 14.82
CA TYR A 228 5.48 -1.74 14.85
C TYR A 228 4.00 -1.55 15.18
N TRP A 229 3.66 -0.76 16.21
CA TRP A 229 2.26 -0.56 16.58
C TRP A 229 1.49 0.29 15.56
N TYR A 230 2.15 1.24 14.91
CA TYR A 230 1.60 2.00 13.79
C TYR A 230 1.24 1.09 12.61
N GLU A 231 2.18 0.26 12.17
CA GLU A 231 1.95 -0.65 11.04
C GLU A 231 0.96 -1.77 11.39
N THR A 232 0.97 -2.24 12.64
CA THR A 232 -0.01 -3.21 13.16
C THR A 232 -1.42 -2.62 13.16
N TRP A 233 -1.58 -1.36 13.58
CA TRP A 233 -2.85 -0.66 13.52
C TRP A 233 -3.39 -0.60 12.08
N ILE A 234 -2.58 -0.13 11.13
CA ILE A 234 -2.98 -0.04 9.73
C ILE A 234 -3.34 -1.41 9.16
N THR A 235 -2.56 -2.44 9.49
CA THR A 235 -2.80 -3.82 9.02
C THR A 235 -4.13 -4.36 9.55
N TYR A 236 -4.44 -4.18 10.83
CA TYR A 236 -5.73 -4.60 11.39
C TYR A 236 -6.89 -3.79 10.79
N TRP A 237 -6.68 -2.50 10.54
CA TRP A 237 -7.69 -1.64 9.91
C TRP A 237 -8.06 -2.15 8.51
N GLU A 238 -7.07 -2.44 7.66
CA GLU A 238 -7.33 -3.01 6.33
C GLU A 238 -7.98 -4.39 6.43
N ALA A 239 -7.49 -5.26 7.33
CA ALA A 239 -8.01 -6.60 7.52
C ALA A 239 -9.49 -6.59 7.98
N MET A 240 -9.89 -5.62 8.80
CA MET A 240 -11.27 -5.43 9.26
C MET A 240 -12.22 -5.22 8.07
N PHE A 241 -11.84 -4.34 7.12
CA PHE A 241 -12.64 -4.10 5.92
C PHE A 241 -12.57 -5.25 4.93
N TYR A 242 -11.42 -5.90 4.77
CA TYR A 242 -11.31 -7.06 3.89
C TYR A 242 -12.15 -8.25 4.36
N LEU A 243 -12.04 -8.61 5.64
CA LEU A 243 -12.73 -9.76 6.22
C LEU A 243 -14.20 -9.47 6.54
N GLN A 244 -14.62 -8.20 6.49
CA GLN A 244 -15.94 -7.74 6.91
C GLN A 244 -16.23 -8.16 8.36
N ASP A 245 -15.24 -8.00 9.25
CA ASP A 245 -15.30 -8.45 10.63
C ASP A 245 -15.04 -7.29 11.60
N GLU A 246 -16.14 -6.70 12.11
CA GLU A 246 -16.11 -5.59 13.06
C GLU A 246 -15.40 -5.90 14.38
N ILE A 247 -15.21 -7.19 14.73
CA ILE A 247 -14.48 -7.56 15.97
C ILE A 247 -13.02 -7.08 15.89
N LEU A 248 -12.46 -6.94 14.68
CA LEU A 248 -11.12 -6.44 14.46
C LEU A 248 -10.92 -4.97 14.87
N ILE A 249 -11.98 -4.23 15.20
CA ILE A 249 -11.84 -2.91 15.84
C ILE A 249 -11.14 -2.98 17.20
N GLN A 250 -11.25 -4.11 17.91
CA GLN A 250 -10.57 -4.30 19.21
C GLN A 250 -9.04 -4.32 19.09
N PRO A 251 -8.43 -5.15 18.22
CA PRO A 251 -6.99 -5.09 18.00
C PRO A 251 -6.53 -3.79 17.33
N VAL A 252 -7.36 -3.12 16.50
CA VAL A 252 -7.10 -1.76 16.01
C VAL A 252 -6.88 -0.80 17.18
N ARG A 253 -7.87 -0.70 18.09
CA ARG A 253 -7.82 0.22 19.24
C ARG A 253 -6.72 -0.13 20.23
N ASN A 254 -6.45 -1.42 20.44
CA ASN A 254 -5.32 -1.84 21.25
C ASN A 254 -3.99 -1.39 20.64
N SER A 255 -3.82 -1.51 19.32
CA SER A 255 -2.61 -1.06 18.62
C SER A 255 -2.42 0.45 18.76
N MET A 256 -3.50 1.23 18.58
CA MET A 256 -3.50 2.68 18.86
C MET A 256 -3.10 2.97 20.32
N LEU A 257 -3.66 2.26 21.29
CA LEU A 257 -3.33 2.46 22.71
C LEU A 257 -1.85 2.17 23.02
N GLN A 258 -1.27 1.14 22.42
CA GLN A 258 0.16 0.85 22.59
C GLN A 258 1.02 1.91 21.89
N LEU A 259 0.67 2.27 20.66
CA LEU A 259 1.33 3.33 19.90
C LEU A 259 1.35 4.64 20.67
N LYS A 260 0.23 5.01 21.31
CA LYS A 260 0.11 6.22 22.12
C LYS A 260 1.25 6.36 23.12
N LYS A 261 1.69 5.27 23.76
CA LYS A 261 2.76 5.30 24.77
C LYS A 261 4.11 5.76 24.21
N CYS A 262 4.27 5.78 22.89
CA CYS A 262 5.51 6.11 22.21
C CYS A 262 5.50 7.49 21.52
N LEU A 263 4.34 8.13 21.39
CA LEU A 263 4.16 9.38 20.63
C LEU A 263 4.46 10.64 21.48
N SER A 264 4.48 11.80 20.82
CA SER A 264 4.50 13.14 21.45
C SER A 264 3.14 13.52 22.04
N ASP A 265 3.11 14.51 22.95
CA ASP A 265 1.87 15.01 23.58
C ASP A 265 0.83 15.51 22.56
N GLU A 266 1.27 16.10 21.44
CA GLU A 266 0.39 16.58 20.38
C GLU A 266 -0.32 15.41 19.67
N LEU A 267 0.45 14.42 19.24
CA LEU A 267 -0.08 13.22 18.58
C LEU A 267 -0.86 12.31 19.55
N HIS A 268 -0.62 12.39 20.86
CA HIS A 268 -1.49 11.74 21.86
C HIS A 268 -2.91 12.25 21.79
N ASN A 269 -3.07 13.58 21.71
CA ASN A 269 -4.40 14.20 21.69
C ASN A 269 -5.16 13.84 20.41
N GLU A 270 -4.48 13.87 19.25
CA GLU A 270 -5.08 13.44 17.99
C GLU A 270 -5.57 11.99 18.03
N LEU A 271 -4.77 11.09 18.62
CA LEU A 271 -5.15 9.68 18.74
C LEU A 271 -6.32 9.48 19.71
N ASP A 272 -6.40 10.25 20.79
CA ASP A 272 -7.51 10.22 21.75
C ASP A 272 -8.80 10.83 21.17
N GLU A 273 -8.70 11.82 20.29
CA GLU A 273 -9.83 12.33 19.50
C GLU A 273 -10.33 11.30 18.48
N LEU A 274 -9.41 10.61 17.80
CA LEU A 274 -9.76 9.52 16.90
C LEU A 274 -10.44 8.36 17.63
N ASP A 275 -9.88 7.89 18.76
CA ASP A 275 -10.47 6.79 19.54
C ASP A 275 -11.89 7.10 20.04
N ARG A 276 -12.15 8.37 20.42
CA ARG A 276 -13.50 8.84 20.75
C ARG A 276 -14.42 8.79 19.54
N SER A 277 -13.98 9.28 18.39
CA SER A 277 -14.77 9.28 17.15
C SER A 277 -15.10 7.87 16.66
N LEU A 278 -14.14 6.94 16.76
CA LEU A 278 -14.36 5.52 16.47
C LEU A 278 -15.37 4.91 17.46
N SER A 279 -15.26 5.24 18.75
CA SER A 279 -16.23 4.80 19.77
C SER A 279 -17.64 5.32 19.49
N ASP A 280 -17.79 6.57 19.10
CA ASP A 280 -19.07 7.16 18.74
C ASP A 280 -19.65 6.50 17.47
N ALA A 281 -18.81 6.22 16.47
CA ALA A 281 -19.23 5.51 15.26
C ALA A 281 -19.72 4.08 15.54
N MET A 282 -19.07 3.36 16.47
CA MET A 282 -19.51 2.02 16.90
C MET A 282 -20.82 2.03 17.69
N ASN A 283 -21.08 3.11 18.44
CA ASN A 283 -22.28 3.24 19.28
C ASN A 283 -23.44 3.96 18.57
N ALA A 284 -23.21 4.49 17.36
CA ALA A 284 -24.28 5.05 16.55
C ALA A 284 -25.31 3.97 16.23
N ASP A 285 -26.59 4.33 16.24
CA ASP A 285 -27.73 3.47 15.91
C ASP A 285 -27.74 3.20 14.38
N ASN A 286 -26.70 2.51 13.90
CA ASN A 286 -26.44 2.16 12.52
C ASN A 286 -26.54 0.65 12.36
N ASP A 287 -27.25 0.21 11.31
CA ASP A 287 -27.35 -1.21 10.95
C ASP A 287 -26.01 -1.81 10.48
N ASN A 288 -24.98 -0.98 10.23
CA ASN A 288 -23.66 -1.40 9.77
C ASN A 288 -22.52 -0.59 10.42
N VAL A 289 -21.81 -1.20 11.37
CA VAL A 289 -20.68 -0.60 12.09
C VAL A 289 -19.51 -0.30 11.17
N LEU A 290 -19.20 -1.17 10.20
CA LEU A 290 -18.08 -0.96 9.27
C LEU A 290 -18.30 0.27 8.40
N GLU A 291 -19.52 0.48 7.93
CA GLU A 291 -19.87 1.69 7.17
C GLU A 291 -19.74 2.96 8.04
N ALA A 292 -20.11 2.89 9.31
CA ALA A 292 -19.94 3.99 10.26
C ALA A 292 -18.45 4.31 10.50
N LEU A 293 -17.62 3.28 10.69
CA LEU A 293 -16.18 3.40 10.87
C LEU A 293 -15.49 3.98 9.62
N ALA A 294 -15.89 3.54 8.42
CA ALA A 294 -15.36 4.04 7.16
C ALA A 294 -15.62 5.55 6.98
N LYS A 295 -16.70 6.08 7.57
CA LYS A 295 -17.08 7.50 7.52
C LYS A 295 -16.33 8.38 8.50
N VAL A 296 -15.46 7.84 9.37
CA VAL A 296 -14.65 8.66 10.28
C VAL A 296 -13.51 9.33 9.50
N GLU A 297 -13.84 10.49 8.91
CA GLU A 297 -13.04 11.18 7.88
C GLU A 297 -11.58 11.46 8.29
N HIS A 298 -11.31 11.74 9.56
CA HIS A 298 -9.97 12.09 10.02
C HIS A 298 -9.07 10.87 10.33
N THR A 299 -9.56 9.64 10.19
CA THR A 299 -8.75 8.42 10.41
C THR A 299 -7.46 8.44 9.59
N GLY A 300 -7.59 8.74 8.30
CA GLY A 300 -6.45 8.83 7.39
C GLY A 300 -5.49 9.97 7.72
N LYS A 301 -6.01 11.12 8.15
CA LYS A 301 -5.17 12.27 8.56
C LYS A 301 -4.29 11.92 9.74
N VAL A 302 -4.84 11.28 10.78
CA VAL A 302 -4.08 10.86 11.96
C VAL A 302 -3.03 9.80 11.58
N MET A 303 -3.39 8.85 10.70
CA MET A 303 -2.40 7.89 10.15
C MET A 303 -1.25 8.59 9.42
N LEU A 304 -1.54 9.65 8.66
CA LEU A 304 -0.51 10.40 7.93
C LEU A 304 0.34 11.28 8.84
N HIS A 305 -0.26 12.00 9.81
CA HIS A 305 0.50 12.81 10.77
C HIS A 305 1.49 11.96 11.58
N ILE A 306 1.02 10.82 12.10
CA ILE A 306 1.89 9.91 12.85
C ILE A 306 2.96 9.30 11.94
N GLY A 307 2.60 8.88 10.72
CA GLY A 307 3.56 8.34 9.76
C GLY A 307 4.65 9.35 9.38
N LEU A 308 4.28 10.60 9.14
CA LEU A 308 5.22 11.69 8.87
C LEU A 308 6.15 11.93 10.07
N TRP A 309 5.59 12.03 11.28
CA TRP A 309 6.38 12.21 12.50
C TRP A 309 7.38 11.06 12.72
N LEU A 310 6.95 9.81 12.54
CA LEU A 310 7.82 8.64 12.68
C LEU A 310 8.95 8.64 11.64
N ASN A 311 8.67 8.99 10.38
CA ASN A 311 9.70 9.11 9.34
C ASN A 311 10.73 10.20 9.69
N GLN A 312 10.30 11.32 10.28
CA GLN A 312 11.21 12.36 10.75
C GLN A 312 12.09 11.91 11.91
N GLN A 313 11.63 11.00 12.77
CA GLN A 313 12.45 10.46 13.86
C GLN A 313 13.55 9.49 13.37
N ILE A 314 13.32 8.78 12.26
CA ILE A 314 14.26 7.77 11.72
C ILE A 314 15.43 8.41 10.97
N GLN A 315 15.26 9.63 10.47
CA GLN A 315 16.32 10.35 9.76
C GLN A 315 17.39 10.98 10.68
N PHE A 316 17.28 10.81 12.01
CA PHE A 316 18.24 11.27 13.02
C PHE A 316 18.98 10.13 13.72
#